data_AF-W7WSR5-F1
#
_entry.id   AF-W7WSR5-F1
#
_cell.length_a   1.000
_cell.length_b   1.000
_cell.length_c   1.000
_cell.angle_alpha   90.00
_cell.angle_beta   90.00
_cell.angle_gamma   90.00
#
_symmetry.space_group_name_H-M   'P 1'
#
loop_
_entity.id
_entity.type
_entity.pdbx_description
1 polymer ?
#
loop_
_entity_poly.entity_id
_entity_poly.type
_entity_poly.pdbx_seq_one_letter_code
_entity_poly.pdbx_strand_id
1 'polypeptide(L)'
;MRRERLTAGWAIVLALCGTALPGTAGAEEDARAYVAFVEDFTAQCVSRNGVQILVRNTHPTRRLRVWLDRYHMGTGTGDRSRSDLAPAGEPEALGCSRSSTGPQEWRVVRSVFLD
;
A
#
# COMPACT_ATOMS: atom_id res chain seq x y z
N MET A 1 1.02 71.81 47.78
CA MET A 1 1.97 70.70 47.61
C MET A 1 1.21 69.49 47.10
N ARG A 2 1.61 68.97 45.94
CA ARG A 2 0.84 68.09 45.05
C ARG A 2 1.12 66.63 45.40
N ARG A 3 0.09 65.84 45.74
CA ARG A 3 0.19 64.37 45.89
C ARG A 3 0.04 63.76 44.50
N GLU A 4 1.09 63.09 44.04
CA GLU A 4 1.15 62.35 42.78
C GLU A 4 0.62 60.91 43.02
N ARG A 5 -0.39 60.45 42.26
CA ARG A 5 -0.29 59.55 41.09
C ARG A 5 0.18 58.12 41.48
N LEU A 6 -0.38 56.97 41.07
CA LEU A 6 -1.37 56.55 40.09
C LEU A 6 -1.88 55.17 40.54
N THR A 7 -3.19 54.91 40.43
CA THR A 7 -3.73 53.54 40.47
C THR A 7 -3.50 52.88 39.12
N ALA A 8 -2.57 51.93 39.06
CA ALA A 8 -2.32 51.14 37.86
C ALA A 8 -3.46 50.11 37.68
N GLY A 9 -4.40 50.44 36.80
CA GLY A 9 -5.39 49.48 36.29
C GLY A 9 -4.71 48.50 35.34
N TRP A 10 -4.68 47.22 35.69
CA TRP A 10 -4.27 46.15 34.78
C TRP A 10 -5.36 45.92 33.74
N ALA A 11 -5.11 46.36 32.51
CA ALA A 11 -5.89 45.97 31.35
C ALA A 11 -5.46 44.56 30.91
N ILE A 12 -6.33 43.57 31.12
CA ILE A 12 -6.18 42.22 30.59
C ILE A 12 -6.56 42.26 29.10
N VAL A 13 -5.56 42.12 28.23
CA VAL A 13 -5.78 41.94 26.79
C VAL A 13 -6.06 40.45 26.54
N LEU A 14 -7.30 40.10 26.20
CA LEU A 14 -7.65 38.78 25.68
C LEU A 14 -7.09 38.63 24.27
N ALA A 15 -5.98 37.91 24.14
CA ALA A 15 -5.47 37.45 22.86
C ALA A 15 -6.34 36.28 22.35
N LEU A 16 -7.23 36.56 21.38
CA LEU A 16 -7.86 35.52 20.57
C LEU A 16 -6.80 34.86 19.70
N CYS A 17 -6.22 33.77 20.19
CA CYS A 17 -5.41 32.88 19.40
C CYS A 17 -6.36 32.05 18.51
N GLY A 18 -6.56 32.49 17.26
CA GLY A 18 -7.32 31.76 16.26
C GLY A 18 -6.70 30.37 16.06
N THR A 19 -7.40 29.34 16.54
CA THR A 19 -7.06 27.95 16.25
C THR A 19 -7.40 27.68 14.79
N ALA A 20 -6.40 27.76 13.92
CA ALA A 20 -6.48 27.16 12.60
C ALA A 20 -6.67 25.65 12.79
N LEU A 21 -7.89 25.16 12.54
CA LEU A 21 -8.18 23.74 12.48
C LEU A 21 -7.37 23.16 11.32
N PRO A 22 -6.45 22.20 11.55
CA PRO A 22 -5.85 21.47 10.44
C PRO A 22 -6.98 20.73 9.73
N GLY A 23 -7.23 21.10 8.47
CA GLY A 23 -8.14 20.35 7.61
C GLY A 23 -7.67 18.89 7.59
N THR A 24 -8.56 17.97 7.87
CA THR A 24 -8.32 16.54 7.72
C THR A 24 -8.17 16.26 6.22
N ALA A 25 -6.96 16.37 5.69
CA ALA A 25 -6.58 15.68 4.48
C ALA A 25 -6.80 14.19 4.77
N GLY A 26 -7.84 13.60 4.20
CA GLY A 26 -8.07 12.16 4.30
C GLY A 26 -6.81 11.46 3.82
N ALA A 27 -6.23 10.60 4.65
CA ALA A 27 -5.06 9.83 4.26
C ALA A 27 -5.43 9.04 2.98
N GLU A 28 -4.76 9.35 1.88
CA GLU A 28 -4.92 8.56 0.66
C GLU A 28 -4.49 7.14 0.96
N GLU A 29 -5.42 6.22 0.71
CA GLU A 29 -5.22 4.81 0.96
C GLU A 29 -4.14 4.26 0.00
N ASP A 30 -3.16 3.54 0.55
CA ASP A 30 -2.10 2.94 -0.28
C ASP A 30 -2.61 1.66 -0.95
N ALA A 31 -2.75 1.71 -2.28
CA ALA A 31 -3.11 0.56 -3.12
C ALA A 31 -2.22 -0.67 -2.87
N ARG A 32 -0.94 -0.48 -2.49
CA ARG A 32 0.00 -1.58 -2.23
C ARG A 32 -0.39 -2.40 -1.00
N ALA A 33 -1.01 -1.77 0.00
CA ALA A 33 -1.44 -2.45 1.23
C ALA A 33 -2.49 -3.55 0.97
N TYR A 34 -3.13 -3.52 -0.21
CA TYR A 34 -4.20 -4.43 -0.60
C TYR A 34 -3.79 -5.48 -1.63
N VAL A 35 -2.51 -5.57 -1.97
CA VAL A 35 -1.97 -6.64 -2.80
C VAL A 35 -1.47 -7.75 -1.89
N ALA A 36 -2.04 -8.95 -2.03
CA ALA A 36 -1.59 -10.13 -1.28
C ALA A 36 -1.19 -11.25 -2.23
N PHE A 37 -0.15 -12.00 -1.84
CA PHE A 37 0.22 -13.26 -2.48
C PHE A 37 -0.45 -14.42 -1.74
N VAL A 38 -0.88 -15.41 -2.51
CA VAL A 38 -1.46 -16.67 -2.00
C VAL A 38 -0.69 -17.83 -2.61
N GLU A 39 -0.54 -18.90 -1.87
CA GLU A 39 0.08 -20.13 -2.33
C GLU A 39 -1.00 -21.21 -2.57
N ASP A 40 -0.82 -21.98 -3.63
CA ASP A 40 -1.61 -23.19 -3.91
C ASP A 40 -0.69 -24.36 -4.28
N PHE A 41 -1.13 -25.58 -4.01
CA PHE A 41 -0.32 -26.81 -4.13
C PHE A 41 -0.70 -27.59 -5.39
N THR A 42 -0.69 -26.92 -6.55
CA THR A 42 -0.98 -27.57 -7.83
C THR A 42 0.06 -28.67 -8.12
N ALA A 43 -0.40 -29.81 -8.65
CA ALA A 43 0.46 -30.97 -8.91
C ALA A 43 1.70 -30.61 -9.78
N GLN A 44 1.54 -29.69 -10.73
CA GLN A 44 2.62 -29.19 -11.57
C GLN A 44 3.73 -28.52 -10.77
N CYS A 45 3.40 -27.65 -9.82
CA CYS A 45 4.41 -26.96 -9.01
C CYS A 45 5.00 -27.87 -7.94
N VAL A 46 4.17 -28.71 -7.31
CA VAL A 46 4.61 -29.70 -6.31
C VAL A 46 5.61 -30.68 -6.90
N SER A 47 5.41 -31.13 -8.15
CA SER A 47 6.35 -32.03 -8.84
C SER A 47 7.77 -31.46 -8.98
N ARG A 48 7.94 -30.15 -8.79
CA ARG A 48 9.21 -29.43 -8.87
C ARG A 48 9.70 -28.96 -7.50
N ASN A 49 9.11 -29.46 -6.41
CA ASN A 49 9.33 -28.99 -5.04
C ASN A 49 9.06 -27.48 -4.89
N GLY A 50 7.94 -27.02 -5.46
CA GLY A 50 7.47 -25.65 -5.36
C GLY A 50 5.96 -25.57 -5.14
N VAL A 51 5.45 -24.35 -5.10
CA VAL A 51 4.02 -24.02 -4.95
C VAL A 51 3.61 -23.06 -6.06
N GLN A 52 2.34 -23.05 -6.43
CA GLN A 52 1.78 -22.05 -7.31
C GLN A 52 1.64 -20.74 -6.53
N ILE A 53 2.23 -19.66 -7.05
CA ILE A 53 2.05 -18.31 -6.52
C ILE A 53 0.89 -17.66 -7.28
N LEU A 54 -0.02 -17.07 -6.52
CA LEU A 54 -1.13 -16.28 -7.00
C LEU A 54 -1.08 -14.87 -6.39
N VAL A 55 -1.71 -13.91 -7.05
CA VAL A 55 -1.89 -12.54 -6.53
C VAL A 55 -3.37 -12.22 -6.45
N ARG A 56 -3.78 -11.55 -5.37
CA ARG A 56 -5.16 -11.12 -5.17
C ARG A 56 -5.25 -9.70 -4.64
N ASN A 57 -6.41 -9.10 -4.86
CA ASN A 57 -6.84 -7.87 -4.24
C ASN A 57 -7.58 -8.20 -2.93
N THR A 58 -7.16 -7.59 -1.82
CA THR A 58 -7.81 -7.72 -0.51
C THR A 58 -8.68 -6.51 -0.15
N HIS A 59 -8.69 -5.47 -0.98
CA HIS A 59 -9.55 -4.31 -0.78
C HIS A 59 -11.03 -4.72 -0.94
N PRO A 60 -11.93 -4.25 -0.04
CA PRO A 60 -13.32 -4.70 -0.03
C PRO A 60 -14.15 -4.28 -1.25
N THR A 61 -13.90 -3.09 -1.82
CA THR A 61 -14.78 -2.52 -2.86
C THR A 61 -14.08 -1.99 -4.14
N ARG A 62 -12.80 -1.63 -4.09
CA ARG A 62 -12.08 -1.00 -5.20
C ARG A 62 -11.29 -2.01 -6.02
N ARG A 63 -11.20 -1.78 -7.33
CA ARG A 63 -10.34 -2.54 -8.24
C ARG A 63 -8.91 -2.03 -8.14
N LEU A 64 -7.95 -2.96 -8.25
CA LEU A 64 -6.52 -2.66 -8.25
C LEU A 64 -5.90 -3.03 -9.58
N ARG A 65 -4.97 -2.22 -10.07
CA ARG A 65 -3.99 -2.62 -11.07
C ARG A 65 -2.64 -2.77 -10.41
N VAL A 66 -2.06 -3.95 -10.54
CA VAL A 66 -0.74 -4.27 -10.00
C VAL A 66 0.23 -4.56 -11.13
N TRP A 67 1.46 -4.05 -11.00
CA TRP A 67 2.59 -4.41 -11.85
C TRP A 67 3.59 -5.18 -11.01
N LEU A 68 4.01 -6.33 -11.52
CA LEU A 68 4.97 -7.20 -10.85
C LEU A 68 6.16 -7.46 -11.77
N ASP A 69 7.35 -7.46 -11.17
CA ASP A 69 8.54 -7.99 -11.83
C ASP A 69 8.81 -9.38 -11.27
N ARG A 70 9.12 -10.32 -12.15
CA ARG A 70 9.59 -11.64 -11.76
C ARG A 70 11.08 -11.58 -11.45
N TYR A 71 11.48 -12.30 -10.40
CA TYR A 71 12.87 -12.54 -10.05
C TYR A 71 13.12 -14.04 -10.16
N HIS A 72 14.14 -14.43 -10.91
CA HIS A 72 14.59 -15.81 -11.00
C HIS A 72 16.00 -15.90 -10.41
N MET A 73 16.21 -16.80 -9.44
CA MET A 73 17.50 -16.93 -8.76
C MET A 73 18.03 -15.59 -8.20
N GLY A 74 17.14 -14.75 -7.69
CA GLY A 74 17.48 -13.42 -7.16
C GLY A 74 17.75 -12.34 -8.22
N THR A 75 17.67 -12.65 -9.51
CA THR A 75 17.85 -11.69 -10.60
C THR A 75 16.52 -11.33 -11.23
N GLY A 76 16.22 -10.02 -11.33
CA GLY A 76 15.03 -9.53 -12.02
C GLY A 76 15.09 -9.90 -13.49
N THR A 77 14.06 -10.58 -14.00
CA THR A 77 14.06 -11.10 -15.38
C THR A 77 13.64 -10.04 -16.43
N GLY A 78 13.32 -8.81 -15.99
CA GLY A 78 12.99 -7.68 -16.86
C GLY A 78 11.59 -7.74 -17.48
N ASP A 79 10.87 -8.86 -17.30
CA ASP A 79 9.45 -9.00 -17.62
C ASP A 79 8.60 -8.38 -16.52
N ARG A 80 7.84 -7.35 -16.92
CA ARG A 80 6.83 -6.73 -16.09
C ARG A 80 5.46 -7.24 -16.47
N SER A 81 4.83 -8.00 -15.59
CA SER A 81 3.43 -8.37 -15.74
C SER A 81 2.52 -7.26 -15.21
N ARG A 82 1.28 -7.24 -15.68
CA ARG A 82 0.22 -6.33 -15.25
C ARG A 82 -1.07 -7.12 -15.07
N SER A 83 -1.68 -7.01 -13.89
CA SER A 83 -2.94 -7.66 -13.55
C SER A 83 -3.94 -6.64 -13.02
N ASP A 84 -5.19 -6.74 -13.47
CA ASP A 84 -6.30 -5.88 -13.02
C ASP A 84 -7.24 -6.72 -12.12
N LEU A 85 -7.07 -6.58 -10.81
CA LEU A 85 -7.66 -7.45 -9.79
C LEU A 85 -8.96 -6.85 -9.24
N ALA A 86 -10.06 -7.58 -9.40
CA ALA A 86 -11.36 -7.22 -8.85
C ALA A 86 -11.38 -7.35 -7.31
N PRO A 87 -12.14 -6.49 -6.60
CA PRO A 87 -12.40 -6.69 -5.17
C PRO A 87 -13.09 -8.03 -4.95
N ALA A 88 -12.64 -8.80 -3.95
CA ALA A 88 -13.13 -10.16 -3.67
C ALA A 88 -13.11 -11.12 -4.88
N GLY A 89 -12.31 -10.82 -5.91
CA GLY A 89 -12.14 -11.69 -7.07
C GLY A 89 -11.23 -12.89 -6.78
N GLU A 90 -11.30 -13.89 -7.64
CA GLU A 90 -10.39 -15.04 -7.59
C GLU A 90 -8.93 -14.60 -7.76
N PRO A 91 -7.99 -15.18 -7.01
CA PRO A 91 -6.57 -14.91 -7.19
C PRO A 91 -6.09 -15.25 -8.59
N GLU A 92 -5.27 -14.40 -9.19
CA GLU A 92 -4.67 -14.62 -10.50
C GLU A 92 -3.35 -15.38 -10.37
N ALA A 93 -3.17 -16.44 -11.16
CA ALA A 93 -1.98 -17.28 -11.13
C ALA A 93 -0.77 -16.60 -11.79
N LEU A 94 0.36 -16.50 -11.08
CA LEU A 94 1.61 -15.93 -11.59
C LEU A 94 2.60 -17.01 -12.09
N GLY A 95 2.64 -18.16 -11.42
CA GLY A 95 3.44 -19.33 -11.80
C GLY A 95 3.96 -20.09 -10.58
N CYS A 96 4.75 -21.14 -10.80
CA CYS A 96 5.38 -21.86 -9.71
C CYS A 96 6.51 -21.04 -9.04
N SER A 97 6.68 -21.15 -7.72
CA SER A 97 7.80 -20.57 -6.97
C SER A 97 9.17 -21.15 -7.33
N ARG A 98 9.20 -22.18 -8.19
CA ARG A 98 10.40 -22.85 -8.65
C ARG A 98 10.24 -23.34 -10.09
N SER A 99 11.23 -23.05 -10.94
CA SER A 99 11.37 -23.60 -12.28
C SER A 99 12.28 -24.84 -12.29
N SER A 100 12.57 -25.42 -13.46
CA SER A 100 13.61 -26.45 -13.59
C SER A 100 15.02 -25.97 -13.25
N THR A 101 15.27 -24.66 -13.31
CA THR A 101 16.60 -24.06 -13.13
C THR A 101 16.79 -23.38 -11.77
N GLY A 102 15.73 -23.21 -10.97
CA GLY A 102 15.84 -22.66 -9.62
C GLY A 102 14.60 -21.93 -9.10
N PRO A 103 14.64 -21.37 -7.87
CA PRO A 103 13.60 -20.53 -7.32
C PRO A 103 13.25 -19.32 -8.18
N GLN A 104 12.00 -18.89 -8.07
CA GLN A 104 11.50 -17.65 -8.62
C GLN A 104 10.44 -17.04 -7.70
N GLU A 105 10.32 -15.73 -7.75
CA GLU A 105 9.35 -14.95 -6.97
C GLU A 105 8.85 -13.76 -7.77
N TRP A 106 7.79 -13.13 -7.29
CA TRP A 106 7.21 -11.93 -7.88
C TRP A 106 7.22 -10.82 -6.86
N ARG A 107 7.61 -9.63 -7.30
CA ARG A 107 7.68 -8.45 -6.44
C ARG A 107 6.79 -7.36 -7.01
N VAL A 108 5.96 -6.76 -6.15
CA VAL A 108 5.14 -5.62 -6.52
C VAL A 108 6.04 -4.42 -6.77
N VAL A 109 5.98 -3.90 -8.00
CA VAL A 109 6.71 -2.70 -8.43
C VAL A 109 5.82 -1.47 -8.32
N ARG A 110 4.55 -1.62 -8.69
CA ARG A 110 3.57 -0.56 -8.64
C ARG A 110 2.18 -1.15 -8.40
N SER A 111 1.34 -0.39 -7.73
CA SER A 111 -0.10 -0.65 -7.60
C SER A 111 -0.85 0.67 -7.65
N VAL A 112 -2.02 0.68 -8.28
CA VAL A 112 -2.94 1.82 -8.28
C VAL A 112 -4.37 1.30 -8.16
N PHE A 113 -5.26 2.08 -7.56
CA PHE A 113 -6.68 1.86 -7.72
C PHE A 113 -7.13 2.30 -9.13
N LEU A 114 -8.20 1.68 -9.65
CA LEU A 114 -8.72 1.91 -11.02
C LEU A 114 -10.07 2.63 -11.06
N ASP A 115 -10.57 3.08 -9.91
CA ASP A 115 -11.82 3.81 -9.76
C ASP A 115 -11.74 5.28 -10.19
#